data_AF-A0A6D2LKK4-F1
#
_entry.id   AF-A0A6D2LKK4-F1
#
_cell.length_a   1.000
_cell.length_b   1.000
_cell.length_c   1.000
_cell.angle_alpha   90.00
_cell.angle_beta   90.00
_cell.angle_gamma   90.00
#
_symmetry.space_group_name_H-M   'P 1'
#
loop_
_entity.id
_entity.type
_entity.pdbx_description
1 polymer ?
#
loop_
_entity_poly.entity_id
_entity_poly.type
_entity_poly.pdbx_seq_one_letter_code
_entity_poly.pdbx_strand_id
1 'polypeptide(L)'
;MDITSNELLSRKSVSEKGTSSEGNTSLFSACAETILSPGLGFAVSVGEKRKRSELGEGCNTGNTKREFNDNGDESVQPKISESSGVKFNDFDKLREDVRFTVGQIWALYDTIDGVPRRYALLRKVSAPSFGIRITYLEPDPDEERDIQWFEHDLPVSAGKFRLGKSQNTTDRTIISHVMHWNEGSSAGHLILSPRVGETWAIFKNWDINWSSEPDSHRKYEYEIVEILSGNTDGAGVSVAVLHKAKGFASVFFRMGTGDTGIFQIPSHSLYRFSYRIPSFRMKRVEIKGVPKYAYELDQAALPGTIEEKTVPPHLIAEPKQEALCFPSGEKVFQNGQIWSFKAGYNDMPRYFCKIQKITLTQEFEQEAEVKLHAGWLNGVPFAENVIQWEDRNMPHGCGTFLVNKSSSVFYPHHLLRQVVPQISMDGKEYTILPNIGEVWAIYRAWSHRIYFKEVERDYLDYDIVEVLDDASDFKVLTLEAAFYSDGDAKKKTVFRAAEIRQPGFDDEDGSEVVFTIPKSKMLRFSYQVPASRLTKEIDGVLKELFEVDSRALPSNVQL
;
A
#
# COMPACT_ATOMS: atom_id res chain seq x y z
N MET A 1 -31.36 36.89 -38.33
CA MET A 1 -32.68 37.09 -37.69
C MET A 1 -33.49 35.85 -37.96
N ASP A 2 -34.17 35.40 -36.91
CA ASP A 2 -34.68 34.06 -36.61
C ASP A 2 -35.73 33.49 -37.59
N ILE A 3 -35.91 32.16 -37.58
CA ILE A 3 -37.10 31.47 -37.00
C ILE A 3 -37.12 29.94 -37.30
N THR A 4 -37.11 29.15 -36.21
CA THR A 4 -37.77 27.85 -35.87
C THR A 4 -37.69 26.55 -36.70
N SER A 5 -37.49 25.42 -35.97
CA SER A 5 -38.37 24.22 -35.90
C SER A 5 -37.84 23.24 -34.81
N ASN A 6 -38.56 23.00 -33.69
CA ASN A 6 -39.43 21.85 -33.34
C ASN A 6 -38.77 20.45 -33.32
N GLU A 7 -38.71 19.78 -32.15
CA GLU A 7 -39.44 18.52 -31.88
C GLU A 7 -39.29 17.98 -30.43
N LEU A 8 -40.37 17.31 -29.97
CA LEU A 8 -40.64 16.79 -28.63
C LEU A 8 -40.23 15.31 -28.47
N LEU A 9 -39.75 14.97 -27.26
CA LEU A 9 -39.48 13.61 -26.77
C LEU A 9 -40.65 13.06 -25.93
N SER A 10 -41.14 11.86 -26.25
CA SER A 10 -41.72 10.90 -25.30
C SER A 10 -42.12 9.59 -25.99
N ARG A 11 -41.60 8.45 -25.50
CA ARG A 11 -42.42 7.28 -25.10
C ARG A 11 -41.61 6.19 -24.39
N LYS A 12 -42.21 5.70 -23.31
CA LYS A 12 -41.82 4.65 -22.34
C LYS A 12 -42.01 3.22 -22.88
N SER A 13 -41.35 2.24 -22.25
CA SER A 13 -41.96 1.01 -21.66
C SER A 13 -40.88 0.01 -21.20
N VAL A 14 -41.01 -0.88 -20.20
CA VAL A 14 -41.72 -1.05 -18.91
C VAL A 14 -41.34 -2.47 -18.41
N SER A 15 -41.34 -2.66 -17.09
CA SER A 15 -41.58 -3.91 -16.31
C SER A 15 -40.43 -4.81 -15.86
N GLU A 16 -40.32 -4.86 -14.52
CA GLU A 16 -39.72 -5.86 -13.65
C GLU A 16 -40.52 -7.19 -13.58
N LYS A 17 -39.89 -8.30 -13.15
CA LYS A 17 -40.20 -9.02 -11.88
C LYS A 17 -39.45 -10.34 -11.67
N GLY A 18 -39.05 -10.57 -10.40
CA GLY A 18 -38.82 -11.86 -9.75
C GLY A 18 -37.37 -12.36 -9.78
N THR A 19 -36.72 -12.85 -8.71
CA THR A 19 -37.18 -13.32 -7.40
C THR A 19 -35.96 -13.52 -6.47
N SER A 20 -36.22 -13.49 -5.17
CA SER A 20 -35.37 -13.73 -4.00
C SER A 20 -34.41 -14.94 -4.05
N SER A 21 -33.25 -14.86 -3.38
CA SER A 21 -33.10 -15.36 -1.98
C SER A 21 -31.64 -15.38 -1.51
N GLU A 22 -31.50 -14.97 -0.25
CA GLU A 22 -30.42 -15.09 0.74
C GLU A 22 -29.35 -16.16 0.51
N GLY A 23 -28.10 -15.73 0.73
CA GLY A 23 -26.97 -16.60 1.00
C GLY A 23 -26.94 -17.01 2.48
N ASN A 24 -26.73 -18.31 2.71
CA ASN A 24 -26.34 -18.86 3.99
C ASN A 24 -24.86 -19.28 3.93
N THR A 25 -24.12 -18.81 4.92
CA THR A 25 -22.76 -19.22 5.24
C THR A 25 -22.79 -20.62 5.88
N SER A 26 -22.01 -21.58 5.37
CA SER A 26 -21.52 -22.69 6.19
C SER A 26 -20.21 -23.26 5.67
N LEU A 27 -19.22 -23.26 6.56
CA LEU A 27 -17.93 -23.94 6.52
C LEU A 27 -18.06 -25.45 6.31
N PHE A 28 -17.26 -26.03 5.39
CA PHE A 28 -16.62 -27.35 5.46
C PHE A 28 -15.44 -27.30 4.47
N SER A 29 -14.16 -27.30 4.89
CA SER A 29 -13.34 -28.48 5.17
C SER A 29 -13.52 -29.61 4.15
N ALA A 30 -12.60 -29.71 3.18
CA ALA A 30 -12.12 -30.99 2.65
C ALA A 30 -10.93 -30.78 1.70
N CYS A 31 -10.05 -31.76 1.72
CA CYS A 31 -8.74 -31.83 1.10
C CYS A 31 -8.76 -31.90 -0.43
N ALA A 32 -7.57 -31.63 -0.98
CA ALA A 32 -7.08 -31.90 -2.32
C ALA A 32 -7.92 -32.85 -3.19
N GLU A 33 -8.45 -32.32 -4.29
CA GLU A 33 -8.70 -33.08 -5.50
C GLU A 33 -8.01 -32.43 -6.69
N THR A 34 -7.27 -33.28 -7.40
CA THR A 34 -6.48 -33.02 -8.58
C THR A 34 -7.39 -32.66 -9.76
N ILE A 35 -7.30 -31.43 -10.27
CA ILE A 35 -7.88 -31.08 -11.57
C ILE A 35 -6.76 -31.02 -12.61
N LEU A 36 -6.76 -32.04 -13.46
CA LEU A 36 -6.01 -32.15 -14.71
C LEU A 36 -6.28 -30.90 -15.58
N SER A 37 -5.24 -30.17 -15.91
CA SER A 37 -5.26 -29.22 -17.04
C SER A 37 -4.97 -29.98 -18.34
N PRO A 38 -5.63 -29.66 -19.46
CA PRO A 38 -5.44 -30.39 -20.71
C PRO A 38 -4.04 -30.14 -21.26
N GLY A 39 -3.35 -31.23 -21.60
CA GLY A 39 -1.99 -31.20 -22.11
C GLY A 39 -1.89 -30.50 -23.46
N LEU A 40 -1.11 -29.42 -23.51
CA LEU A 40 -0.50 -28.93 -24.75
C LEU A 40 0.67 -29.86 -25.11
N GLY A 41 0.35 -30.95 -25.80
CA GLY A 41 1.34 -31.79 -26.46
C GLY A 41 1.76 -31.16 -27.78
N PHE A 42 2.82 -30.35 -27.78
CA PHE A 42 3.51 -30.00 -29.02
C PHE A 42 4.55 -31.09 -29.34
N ALA A 43 4.27 -31.88 -30.36
CA ALA A 43 5.30 -32.67 -31.03
C ALA A 43 6.25 -31.70 -31.74
N VAL A 44 7.51 -31.67 -31.31
CA VAL A 44 8.56 -30.84 -31.91
C VAL A 44 9.09 -31.55 -33.15
N SER A 45 8.73 -31.07 -34.34
CA SER A 45 9.48 -31.33 -35.56
C SER A 45 10.61 -30.31 -35.66
N VAL A 46 11.85 -30.78 -35.58
CA VAL A 46 13.07 -29.98 -35.77
C VAL A 46 13.15 -29.55 -37.24
N GLY A 47 12.91 -28.26 -37.51
CA GLY A 47 13.21 -27.64 -38.80
C GLY A 47 14.72 -27.45 -38.98
N GLU A 48 15.21 -27.65 -40.20
CA GLU A 48 16.62 -27.62 -40.55
C GLU A 48 17.32 -26.28 -40.26
N LYS A 49 18.56 -26.39 -39.78
CA LYS A 49 19.48 -25.30 -39.43
C LYS A 49 19.81 -24.43 -40.64
N ARG A 50 19.80 -23.10 -40.48
CA ARG A 50 20.74 -22.22 -41.19
C ARG A 50 22.15 -22.59 -40.72
N LYS A 51 23.00 -23.06 -41.64
CA LYS A 51 24.33 -23.62 -41.35
C LYS A 51 25.25 -22.55 -40.76
N ARG A 52 25.76 -22.82 -39.55
CA ARG A 52 26.94 -22.21 -38.93
C ARG A 52 28.20 -22.70 -39.66
N SER A 53 29.09 -21.81 -40.09
CA SER A 53 30.46 -22.18 -40.44
C SER A 53 31.33 -22.18 -39.18
N GLU A 54 31.78 -23.36 -38.75
CA GLU A 54 32.82 -23.50 -37.74
C GLU A 54 34.16 -23.67 -38.47
N LEU A 55 35.03 -22.66 -38.39
CA LEU A 55 36.46 -22.81 -38.67
C LEU A 55 37.15 -23.18 -37.35
N GLY A 56 37.73 -24.38 -37.33
CA GLY A 56 38.34 -24.96 -36.15
C GLY A 56 39.78 -24.50 -35.93
N GLU A 57 40.15 -24.40 -34.66
CA GLU A 57 41.51 -24.65 -34.20
C GLU A 57 41.42 -25.67 -33.06
N GLY A 58 41.87 -26.89 -33.34
CA GLY A 58 42.18 -27.88 -32.32
C GLY A 58 43.58 -27.62 -31.80
N CYS A 59 43.80 -27.75 -30.48
CA CYS A 59 45.15 -27.80 -29.94
C CYS A 59 45.35 -29.07 -29.10
N ASN A 60 46.50 -29.68 -29.35
CA ASN A 60 46.93 -31.01 -28.98
C ASN A 60 47.15 -31.22 -27.48
N THR A 61 46.92 -32.46 -27.08
CA THR A 61 47.36 -33.10 -25.84
C THR A 61 48.89 -33.11 -25.76
N GLY A 62 49.46 -32.36 -24.82
CA GLY A 62 50.89 -32.36 -24.50
C GLY A 62 51.10 -32.39 -22.98
N ASN A 63 51.52 -33.56 -22.48
CA ASN A 63 51.92 -33.76 -21.09
C ASN A 63 53.15 -32.90 -20.73
N THR A 64 53.05 -32.08 -19.69
CA THR A 64 54.22 -31.73 -18.85
C THR A 64 53.75 -31.51 -17.41
N LYS A 65 54.17 -32.41 -16.51
CA LYS A 65 54.05 -32.27 -15.05
C LYS A 65 54.83 -31.03 -14.59
N ARG A 66 54.20 -30.13 -13.82
CA ARG A 66 54.83 -29.39 -12.72
C ARG A 66 53.82 -29.20 -11.59
N GLU A 67 54.29 -29.47 -10.38
CA GLU A 67 53.56 -29.52 -9.12
C GLU A 67 53.21 -28.14 -8.53
N PHE A 68 52.08 -28.11 -7.82
CA PHE A 68 51.66 -27.27 -6.68
C PHE A 68 51.84 -25.74 -6.74
N ASN A 69 50.71 -25.02 -6.70
CA ASN A 69 50.25 -24.44 -5.42
C ASN A 69 48.77 -24.02 -5.47
N ASP A 70 48.11 -24.38 -4.39
CA ASP A 70 46.75 -24.06 -3.97
C ASP A 70 46.63 -22.56 -3.68
N ASN A 71 45.65 -21.90 -4.29
CA ASN A 71 45.00 -20.69 -3.77
C ASN A 71 43.72 -20.45 -4.56
N GLY A 72 42.61 -20.39 -3.82
CA GLY A 72 41.24 -20.39 -4.33
C GLY A 72 40.94 -19.29 -5.36
N ASP A 73 40.22 -19.71 -6.39
CA ASP A 73 39.62 -18.85 -7.40
C ASP A 73 38.50 -18.04 -6.74
N GLU A 74 38.73 -16.74 -6.56
CA GLU A 74 37.71 -15.79 -6.11
C GLU A 74 36.62 -15.72 -7.18
N SER A 75 35.44 -16.24 -6.84
CA SER A 75 34.21 -15.99 -7.58
C SER A 75 34.03 -14.47 -7.73
N VAL A 76 34.10 -13.98 -8.96
CA VAL A 76 33.79 -12.58 -9.28
C VAL A 76 32.30 -12.36 -9.01
N GLN A 77 31.99 -11.91 -7.80
CA GLN A 77 30.65 -11.46 -7.43
C GLN A 77 30.28 -10.20 -8.23
N PRO A 78 29.00 -9.97 -8.54
CA PRO A 78 28.57 -8.69 -9.08
C PRO A 78 28.92 -7.63 -8.05
N LYS A 79 29.71 -6.63 -8.43
CA LYS A 79 29.98 -5.45 -7.59
C LYS A 79 28.65 -4.71 -7.37
N ILE A 80 27.97 -5.04 -6.28
CA ILE A 80 26.91 -4.21 -5.73
C ILE A 80 27.62 -2.93 -5.26
N SER A 81 27.60 -1.91 -6.10
CA SER A 81 27.95 -0.57 -5.65
C SER A 81 26.88 -0.15 -4.63
N GLU A 82 27.23 -0.22 -3.34
CA GLU A 82 26.42 0.32 -2.27
C GLU A 82 26.36 1.84 -2.41
N SER A 83 25.50 2.33 -3.30
CA SER A 83 25.12 3.73 -3.30
C SER A 83 24.22 3.96 -2.09
N SER A 84 24.70 4.74 -1.12
CA SER A 84 24.08 5.00 0.19
C SER A 84 22.83 5.89 0.12
N GLY A 85 22.05 5.82 -0.96
CA GLY A 85 20.84 6.60 -1.15
C GLY A 85 19.59 5.92 -0.58
N VAL A 86 18.55 6.71 -0.33
CA VAL A 86 17.24 6.24 0.14
C VAL A 86 16.62 5.30 -0.91
N LYS A 87 16.20 4.10 -0.48
CA LYS A 87 15.41 3.12 -1.26
C LYS A 87 13.97 3.13 -0.77
N PHE A 88 13.00 2.98 -1.68
CA PHE A 88 11.56 2.95 -1.34
C PHE A 88 10.92 1.60 -1.65
N ASN A 89 11.46 0.81 -2.56
CA ASN A 89 10.95 -0.49 -2.95
C ASN A 89 12.01 -1.59 -2.84
N ASP A 90 11.55 -2.78 -2.47
CA ASP A 90 12.36 -4.00 -2.48
C ASP A 90 12.05 -4.82 -3.75
N PHE A 91 12.92 -4.68 -4.76
CA PHE A 91 12.79 -5.38 -6.04
C PHE A 91 13.18 -6.86 -5.96
N ASP A 92 13.84 -7.32 -4.88
CA ASP A 92 14.21 -8.73 -4.74
C ASP A 92 12.98 -9.63 -4.54
N LYS A 93 11.88 -9.05 -4.05
CA LYS A 93 10.55 -9.71 -3.99
C LYS A 93 10.03 -10.16 -5.36
N LEU A 94 10.48 -9.54 -6.47
CA LEU A 94 10.14 -9.98 -7.83
C LEU A 94 10.75 -11.34 -8.20
N ARG A 95 11.77 -11.78 -7.45
CA ARG A 95 12.60 -12.96 -7.73
C ARG A 95 12.36 -14.10 -6.74
N GLU A 96 11.30 -14.02 -5.94
CA GLU A 96 10.95 -15.06 -4.96
C GLU A 96 10.44 -16.34 -5.63
N ASP A 97 10.74 -17.49 -5.01
CA ASP A 97 10.41 -18.83 -5.54
C ASP A 97 8.91 -18.98 -5.87
N VAL A 98 8.04 -18.36 -5.08
CA VAL A 98 6.58 -18.37 -5.25
C VAL A 98 6.10 -17.67 -6.52
N ARG A 99 6.92 -16.79 -7.12
CA ARG A 99 6.54 -16.00 -8.30
C ARG A 99 6.77 -16.74 -9.62
N PHE A 100 7.52 -17.84 -9.61
CA PHE A 100 7.88 -18.60 -10.81
C PHE A 100 6.75 -19.51 -11.29
N THR A 101 6.22 -19.24 -12.49
CA THR A 101 5.15 -20.05 -13.11
C THR A 101 5.56 -20.57 -14.48
N VAL A 102 5.30 -21.85 -14.74
CA VAL A 102 5.54 -22.48 -16.06
C VAL A 102 4.78 -21.72 -17.16
N GLY A 103 5.45 -21.45 -18.29
CA GLY A 103 4.90 -20.69 -19.41
C GLY A 103 5.26 -19.20 -19.40
N GLN A 104 5.82 -18.67 -18.32
CA GLN A 104 6.29 -17.28 -18.28
C GLN A 104 7.61 -17.09 -19.03
N ILE A 105 7.80 -15.92 -19.63
CA ILE A 105 9.10 -15.48 -20.17
C ILE A 105 9.76 -14.58 -19.13
N TRP A 106 11.04 -14.82 -18.86
CA TRP A 106 11.84 -14.07 -17.91
C TRP A 106 13.03 -13.41 -18.59
N ALA A 107 13.34 -12.19 -18.17
CA ALA A 107 14.59 -11.51 -18.47
C ALA A 107 15.71 -12.02 -17.57
N LEU A 108 16.87 -12.22 -18.15
CA LEU A 108 18.07 -12.78 -17.55
C LEU A 108 19.24 -11.82 -17.74
N TYR A 109 20.08 -11.70 -16.72
CA TYR A 109 21.30 -10.90 -16.78
C TYR A 109 22.29 -11.51 -17.77
N ASP A 110 22.86 -10.66 -18.62
CA ASP A 110 23.96 -11.06 -19.49
C ASP A 110 25.31 -11.03 -18.76
N THR A 111 26.34 -11.52 -19.46
CA THR A 111 27.71 -11.56 -18.96
C THR A 111 28.57 -10.42 -19.51
N ILE A 112 28.01 -9.50 -20.28
CA ILE A 112 28.76 -8.45 -20.99
C ILE A 112 28.87 -7.22 -20.10
N ASP A 113 27.73 -6.65 -19.70
CA ASP A 113 27.65 -5.50 -18.80
C ASP A 113 26.70 -5.74 -17.62
N GLY A 114 26.17 -6.97 -17.49
CA GLY A 114 25.41 -7.39 -16.32
C GLY A 114 23.98 -6.87 -16.31
N VAL A 115 23.40 -6.58 -17.47
CA VAL A 115 22.02 -6.05 -17.60
C VAL A 115 21.05 -7.13 -18.11
N PRO A 116 19.74 -7.01 -17.82
CA PRO A 116 18.77 -8.09 -18.05
C PRO A 116 18.22 -8.12 -19.48
N ARG A 117 19.08 -8.41 -20.47
CA ARG A 117 18.69 -8.41 -21.90
C ARG A 117 18.52 -9.78 -22.56
N ARG A 118 18.85 -10.87 -21.86
CA ARG A 118 18.61 -12.23 -22.37
C ARG A 118 17.22 -12.69 -21.95
N TYR A 119 16.54 -13.48 -22.76
CA TYR A 119 15.20 -13.96 -22.44
C TYR A 119 15.12 -15.48 -22.43
N ALA A 120 14.29 -16.03 -21.54
CA ALA A 120 14.02 -17.46 -21.53
C ALA A 120 12.59 -17.78 -21.09
N LEU A 121 12.01 -18.79 -21.73
CA LEU A 121 10.72 -19.38 -21.39
C LEU A 121 10.88 -20.41 -20.28
N LEU A 122 10.09 -20.29 -19.22
CA LEU A 122 10.08 -21.22 -18.10
C LEU A 122 9.29 -22.48 -18.45
N ARG A 123 9.95 -23.63 -18.49
CA ARG A 123 9.37 -24.94 -18.85
C ARG A 123 8.97 -25.78 -17.65
N LYS A 124 9.72 -25.66 -16.56
CA LYS A 124 9.47 -26.42 -15.33
C LYS A 124 9.98 -25.63 -14.14
N VAL A 125 9.25 -25.71 -13.03
CA VAL A 125 9.64 -25.22 -11.72
C VAL A 125 9.58 -26.40 -10.76
N SER A 126 10.62 -26.58 -9.95
CA SER A 126 10.75 -27.67 -8.99
C SER A 126 10.66 -27.13 -7.57
N ALA A 127 10.04 -27.91 -6.69
CA ALA A 127 9.93 -27.66 -5.25
C ALA A 127 10.09 -29.00 -4.51
N PRO A 128 10.59 -29.04 -3.26
CA PRO A 128 10.87 -27.90 -2.37
C PRO A 128 12.23 -27.24 -2.57
N SER A 129 13.20 -27.90 -3.23
CA SER A 129 14.45 -27.25 -3.64
C SER A 129 14.22 -26.48 -4.95
N PHE A 130 14.54 -25.18 -4.94
CA PHE A 130 14.40 -24.35 -6.12
C PHE A 130 15.25 -24.90 -7.27
N GLY A 131 14.60 -25.17 -8.40
CA GLY A 131 15.25 -25.58 -9.62
C GLY A 131 14.33 -25.38 -10.80
N ILE A 132 14.83 -24.73 -11.85
CA ILE A 132 14.04 -24.40 -13.02
C ILE A 132 14.64 -25.00 -14.29
N ARG A 133 13.77 -25.35 -15.23
CA ARG A 133 14.14 -25.64 -16.62
C ARG A 133 13.69 -24.47 -17.47
N ILE A 134 14.64 -23.86 -18.17
CA ILE A 134 14.41 -22.73 -19.06
C ILE A 134 14.71 -23.11 -20.51
N THR A 135 14.04 -22.47 -21.46
CA THR A 135 14.39 -22.50 -22.89
C THR A 135 14.73 -21.08 -23.31
N TYR A 136 15.97 -20.82 -23.72
CA TYR A 136 16.40 -19.51 -24.19
C TYR A 136 15.60 -19.08 -25.41
N LEU A 137 15.34 -17.79 -25.51
CA LEU A 137 14.82 -17.16 -26.72
C LEU A 137 16.00 -16.70 -27.57
N GLU A 138 15.99 -17.09 -28.84
CA GLU A 138 16.95 -16.64 -29.86
C GLU A 138 16.26 -15.62 -30.77
N PRO A 139 16.90 -14.48 -31.08
CA PRO A 139 16.40 -13.58 -32.11
C PRO A 139 16.20 -14.30 -33.45
N ASP A 140 15.09 -13.98 -34.12
CA ASP A 140 14.76 -14.52 -35.44
C ASP A 140 14.28 -13.40 -36.37
N PRO A 141 15.19 -12.49 -36.78
CA PRO A 141 14.85 -11.35 -37.64
C PRO A 141 14.46 -11.77 -39.06
N ASP A 142 13.56 -10.98 -39.66
CA ASP A 142 13.12 -11.14 -41.05
C ASP A 142 13.77 -10.12 -42.00
N GLU A 143 14.17 -8.94 -41.51
CA GLU A 143 14.80 -7.88 -42.32
C GLU A 143 16.32 -8.06 -42.47
N GLU A 144 16.85 -7.82 -43.66
CA GLU A 144 18.29 -7.99 -43.98
C GLU A 144 19.23 -7.25 -43.03
N ARG A 145 18.92 -5.98 -42.69
CA ARG A 145 19.74 -5.19 -41.76
C ARG A 145 19.71 -5.76 -40.34
N ASP A 146 18.55 -6.26 -39.93
CA ASP A 146 18.36 -6.85 -38.61
C ASP A 146 19.04 -8.23 -38.52
N ILE A 147 19.07 -8.97 -39.63
CA ILE A 147 19.84 -10.21 -39.78
C ILE A 147 21.33 -9.90 -39.63
N GLN A 148 21.86 -8.90 -40.35
CA GLN A 148 23.27 -8.51 -40.23
C GLN A 148 23.64 -8.06 -38.81
N TRP A 149 22.78 -7.27 -38.16
CA TRP A 149 22.94 -6.88 -36.75
C TRP A 149 23.08 -8.11 -35.84
N PHE A 150 22.18 -9.08 -36.00
CA PHE A 150 22.20 -10.32 -35.23
C PHE A 150 23.43 -11.19 -35.53
N GLU A 151 23.81 -11.33 -36.81
CA GLU A 151 24.97 -12.13 -37.23
C GLU A 151 26.32 -11.58 -36.73
N HIS A 152 26.39 -10.27 -36.47
CA HIS A 152 27.53 -9.61 -35.83
C HIS A 152 27.49 -9.64 -34.29
N ASP A 153 26.65 -10.49 -33.69
CA ASP A 153 26.50 -10.66 -32.24
C ASP A 153 26.15 -9.34 -31.52
N LEU A 154 25.41 -8.43 -32.18
CA LEU A 154 24.91 -7.23 -31.52
C LEU A 154 23.62 -7.53 -30.74
N PRO A 155 23.32 -6.81 -29.65
CA PRO A 155 22.22 -7.18 -28.77
C PRO A 155 20.85 -6.99 -29.42
N VAL A 156 19.96 -7.96 -29.25
CA VAL A 156 18.57 -7.90 -29.72
C VAL A 156 17.62 -8.19 -28.57
N SER A 157 16.78 -7.20 -28.24
CA SER A 157 15.96 -7.23 -27.03
C SER A 157 14.47 -6.94 -27.27
N ALA A 158 14.13 -6.50 -28.48
CA ALA A 158 12.76 -6.31 -28.93
C ALA A 158 12.66 -6.81 -30.37
N GLY A 159 11.52 -7.40 -30.71
CA GLY A 159 11.27 -7.99 -32.02
C GLY A 159 10.82 -9.45 -31.92
N LYS A 160 11.15 -10.20 -32.97
CA LYS A 160 10.74 -11.58 -33.17
C LYS A 160 11.78 -12.54 -32.62
N PHE A 161 11.33 -13.50 -31.82
CA PHE A 161 12.14 -14.52 -31.19
C PHE A 161 11.59 -15.91 -31.50
N ARG A 162 12.49 -16.89 -31.49
CA ARG A 162 12.17 -18.32 -31.53
C ARG A 162 12.75 -19.02 -30.31
N LEU A 163 12.29 -20.24 -30.08
CA LEU A 163 12.78 -21.08 -29.00
C LEU A 163 14.13 -21.72 -29.37
N GLY A 164 15.15 -21.44 -28.57
CA GLY A 164 16.50 -21.98 -28.71
C GLY A 164 16.78 -23.15 -27.76
N LYS A 165 18.00 -23.16 -27.20
CA LYS A 165 18.47 -24.23 -26.31
C LYS A 165 17.77 -24.21 -24.95
N SER A 166 17.58 -25.41 -24.39
CA SER A 166 17.06 -25.56 -23.02
C SER A 166 18.17 -25.88 -22.02
N GLN A 167 18.04 -25.35 -20.81
CA GLN A 167 18.99 -25.54 -19.72
C GLN A 167 18.24 -25.71 -18.40
N ASN A 168 18.80 -26.51 -17.49
CA ASN A 168 18.39 -26.55 -16.10
C ASN A 168 19.32 -25.65 -15.28
N THR A 169 18.77 -24.90 -14.35
CA THR A 169 19.55 -24.06 -13.43
C THR A 169 18.88 -24.02 -12.06
N THR A 170 19.70 -23.92 -11.03
CA THR A 170 19.31 -23.62 -9.64
C THR A 170 19.76 -22.22 -9.23
N ASP A 171 20.53 -21.54 -10.09
CA ASP A 171 21.03 -20.20 -9.83
C ASP A 171 19.92 -19.17 -10.10
N ARG A 172 19.52 -18.47 -9.03
CA ARG A 172 18.51 -17.41 -9.08
C ARG A 172 19.10 -16.06 -9.49
N THR A 173 20.41 -15.88 -9.31
CA THR A 173 21.06 -14.58 -9.51
C THR A 173 21.05 -14.14 -10.98
N ILE A 174 20.92 -15.09 -11.91
CA ILE A 174 20.80 -14.81 -13.34
C ILE A 174 19.43 -14.26 -13.74
N ILE A 175 18.43 -14.31 -12.87
CA ILE A 175 17.03 -13.99 -13.20
C ILE A 175 16.68 -12.58 -12.71
N SER A 176 16.13 -11.77 -13.60
CA SER A 176 15.75 -10.39 -13.29
C SER A 176 14.25 -10.25 -13.02
N HIS A 177 13.40 -10.41 -14.04
CA HIS A 177 11.96 -10.14 -13.95
C HIS A 177 11.17 -10.79 -15.09
N VAL A 178 9.84 -10.86 -14.96
CA VAL A 178 8.92 -11.37 -15.98
C VAL A 178 8.77 -10.39 -17.15
N MET A 179 8.82 -10.92 -18.38
CA MET A 179 8.54 -10.20 -19.62
C MET A 179 7.16 -10.57 -20.17
N HIS A 180 6.50 -9.57 -20.73
CA HIS A 180 5.27 -9.78 -21.49
C HIS A 180 5.59 -10.04 -22.96
N TRP A 181 4.82 -10.93 -23.57
CA TRP A 181 5.02 -11.35 -24.95
C TRP A 181 3.68 -11.52 -25.66
N ASN A 182 3.72 -11.39 -26.99
CA ASN A 182 2.59 -11.66 -27.86
C ASN A 182 2.94 -12.83 -28.80
N GLU A 183 1.94 -13.63 -29.13
CA GLU A 183 2.11 -14.70 -30.12
C GLU A 183 2.31 -14.09 -31.51
N GLY A 184 3.32 -14.58 -32.24
CA GLY A 184 3.58 -14.14 -33.60
C GLY A 184 2.56 -14.69 -34.60
N SER A 185 2.46 -14.07 -35.78
CA SER A 185 1.54 -14.47 -36.85
C SER A 185 1.80 -15.89 -37.40
N SER A 186 2.96 -16.46 -37.12
CA SER A 186 3.35 -17.83 -37.50
C SER A 186 3.66 -18.67 -36.26
N ALA A 187 3.18 -19.92 -36.28
CA ALA A 187 3.32 -20.85 -35.15
C ALA A 187 4.79 -20.95 -34.69
N GLY A 188 5.00 -20.77 -33.39
CA GLY A 188 6.32 -20.95 -32.75
C GLY A 188 7.17 -19.69 -32.59
N HIS A 189 6.72 -18.52 -33.04
CA HIS A 189 7.42 -17.25 -32.84
C HIS A 189 6.80 -16.42 -31.72
N LEU A 190 7.66 -15.75 -30.95
CA LEU A 190 7.30 -14.92 -29.81
C LEU A 190 7.70 -13.49 -30.14
N ILE A 191 6.80 -12.54 -29.93
CA ILE A 191 7.06 -11.12 -30.14
C ILE A 191 7.21 -10.44 -28.79
N LEU A 192 8.40 -9.88 -28.55
CA LEU A 192 8.68 -9.02 -27.40
C LEU A 192 8.72 -7.58 -27.89
N SER A 193 7.95 -6.70 -27.26
CA SER A 193 7.88 -5.30 -27.65
C SER A 193 7.69 -4.41 -26.42
N PRO A 194 8.27 -3.19 -26.40
CA PRO A 194 8.04 -2.23 -25.33
C PRO A 194 6.55 -1.91 -25.20
N ARG A 195 6.05 -1.87 -23.96
CA ARG A 195 4.63 -1.59 -23.66
C ARG A 195 4.48 -0.27 -22.92
N VAL A 196 3.32 0.37 -23.10
CA VAL A 196 2.98 1.63 -22.44
C VAL A 196 3.13 1.52 -20.92
N GLY A 197 3.78 2.52 -20.32
CA GLY A 197 4.06 2.60 -18.88
C GLY A 197 5.29 1.83 -18.43
N GLU A 198 5.92 1.04 -19.29
CA GLU A 198 7.19 0.39 -18.96
C GLU A 198 8.36 1.36 -19.00
N THR A 199 9.43 1.02 -18.27
CA THR A 199 10.71 1.73 -18.33
C THR A 199 11.73 0.86 -19.03
N TRP A 200 12.46 1.46 -19.98
CA TRP A 200 13.43 0.77 -20.83
C TRP A 200 14.74 1.55 -20.88
N ALA A 201 15.86 0.81 -20.97
CA ALA A 201 17.12 1.36 -21.42
C ALA A 201 17.18 1.28 -22.95
N ILE A 202 17.52 2.39 -23.58
CA ILE A 202 17.79 2.46 -25.01
C ILE A 202 19.25 2.83 -25.25
N PHE A 203 19.83 2.36 -26.35
CA PHE A 203 21.19 2.73 -26.73
C PHE A 203 21.27 4.22 -27.07
N LYS A 204 22.26 4.89 -26.47
CA LYS A 204 22.63 6.27 -26.82
C LYS A 204 23.49 6.27 -28.07
N ASN A 205 23.30 7.27 -28.93
CA ASN A 205 23.99 7.38 -30.24
C ASN A 205 23.84 6.12 -31.13
N TRP A 206 22.73 5.41 -30.96
CA TRP A 206 22.43 4.20 -31.73
C TRP A 206 22.31 4.49 -33.22
N ASP A 207 22.89 3.61 -34.03
CA ASP A 207 22.74 3.58 -35.48
C ASP A 207 22.69 2.11 -35.94
N ILE A 208 21.76 1.77 -36.84
CA ILE A 208 21.64 0.40 -37.36
C ILE A 208 22.94 -0.06 -38.08
N ASN A 209 23.76 0.87 -38.55
CA ASN A 209 25.03 0.60 -39.21
C ASN A 209 26.17 0.23 -38.25
N TRP A 210 25.93 0.13 -36.93
CA TRP A 210 26.92 -0.45 -36.01
C TRP A 210 27.36 -1.86 -36.44
N SER A 211 26.52 -2.58 -37.18
CA SER A 211 26.86 -3.87 -37.81
C SER A 211 28.05 -3.78 -38.78
N SER A 212 28.35 -2.60 -39.34
CA SER A 212 29.50 -2.41 -40.23
C SER A 212 30.84 -2.34 -39.47
N GLU A 213 30.81 -1.92 -38.21
CA GLU A 213 31.99 -1.77 -37.34
C GLU A 213 31.69 -2.25 -35.90
N PRO A 214 31.30 -3.52 -35.70
CA PRO A 214 30.71 -3.97 -34.43
C PRO A 214 31.67 -3.86 -33.24
N ASP A 215 32.98 -4.01 -33.48
CA ASP A 215 34.01 -3.91 -32.45
C ASP A 215 34.14 -2.50 -31.87
N SER A 216 33.85 -1.47 -32.67
CA SER A 216 33.81 -0.07 -32.24
C SER A 216 32.63 0.24 -31.31
N HIS A 217 31.63 -0.64 -31.27
CA HIS A 217 30.34 -0.40 -30.61
C HIS A 217 30.05 -1.38 -29.45
N ARG A 218 31.07 -2.04 -28.90
CA ARG A 218 30.90 -3.00 -27.78
C ARG A 218 30.79 -2.36 -26.39
N LYS A 219 31.06 -1.06 -26.26
CA LYS A 219 30.90 -0.31 -25.00
C LYS A 219 29.63 0.53 -25.07
N TYR A 220 28.54 -0.01 -24.56
CA TYR A 220 27.22 0.61 -24.67
C TYR A 220 27.04 1.75 -23.65
N GLU A 221 26.46 2.85 -24.13
CA GLU A 221 25.88 3.90 -23.30
C GLU A 221 24.37 3.87 -23.42
N TYR A 222 23.68 4.25 -22.35
CA TYR A 222 22.22 4.13 -22.26
C TYR A 222 21.54 5.44 -21.91
N GLU A 223 20.37 5.64 -22.49
CA GLU A 223 19.36 6.56 -21.99
C GLU A 223 18.21 5.76 -21.40
N ILE A 224 17.68 6.19 -20.27
CA ILE A 224 16.55 5.53 -19.62
C ILE A 224 15.28 6.28 -20.02
N VAL A 225 14.29 5.54 -20.50
CA VAL A 225 13.05 6.11 -21.03
C VAL A 225 11.81 5.42 -20.49
N GLU A 226 10.72 6.17 -20.40
CA GLU A 226 9.36 5.67 -20.18
C GLU A 226 8.63 5.53 -21.52
N ILE A 227 7.92 4.42 -21.72
CA ILE A 227 7.12 4.19 -22.92
C ILE A 227 5.76 4.89 -22.78
N LEU A 228 5.44 5.81 -23.69
CA LEU A 228 4.18 6.58 -23.68
C LEU A 228 3.11 5.96 -24.57
N SER A 229 3.52 5.43 -25.74
CA SER A 229 2.64 4.76 -26.69
C SER A 229 3.36 3.55 -27.28
N GLY A 230 2.61 2.47 -27.52
CA GLY A 230 3.13 1.29 -28.20
C GLY A 230 3.30 1.52 -29.70
N ASN A 231 3.85 0.53 -30.40
CA ASN A 231 3.97 0.54 -31.85
C ASN A 231 2.62 0.19 -32.52
N THR A 232 1.64 1.07 -32.43
CA THR A 232 0.37 0.94 -33.16
C THR A 232 0.53 1.53 -34.56
N ASP A 233 0.02 0.82 -35.58
CA ASP A 233 -0.07 1.26 -36.98
C ASP A 233 1.26 1.54 -37.69
N GLY A 234 2.38 1.01 -37.17
CA GLY A 234 3.70 1.14 -37.80
C GLY A 234 4.36 2.52 -37.61
N ALA A 235 3.74 3.42 -36.84
CA ALA A 235 4.27 4.74 -36.55
C ALA A 235 5.53 4.72 -35.65
N GLY A 236 5.74 3.65 -34.88
CA GLY A 236 6.84 3.54 -33.92
C GLY A 236 6.40 3.77 -32.47
N VAL A 237 7.36 3.82 -31.56
CA VAL A 237 7.16 3.88 -30.09
C VAL A 237 7.48 5.29 -29.59
N SER A 238 6.51 5.95 -28.95
CA SER A 238 6.76 7.24 -28.29
C SER A 238 7.36 7.02 -26.91
N VAL A 239 8.44 7.73 -26.60
CA VAL A 239 9.21 7.57 -25.37
C VAL A 239 9.50 8.93 -24.72
N ALA A 240 9.58 8.97 -23.40
CA ALA A 240 10.02 10.13 -22.63
C ALA A 240 11.31 9.82 -21.87
N VAL A 241 12.32 10.69 -21.96
CA VAL A 241 13.58 10.53 -21.22
C VAL A 241 13.38 10.73 -19.71
N LEU A 242 13.97 9.81 -18.95
CA LEU A 242 14.04 9.83 -17.49
C LEU A 242 15.48 10.11 -17.03
N HIS A 243 15.63 11.03 -16.08
CA HIS A 243 16.92 11.42 -15.51
C HIS A 243 17.02 10.99 -14.05
N LYS A 244 18.21 10.53 -13.63
CA LYS A 244 18.47 10.17 -12.23
C LYS A 244 18.46 11.43 -11.36
N ALA A 245 17.64 11.41 -10.30
CA ALA A 245 17.58 12.49 -9.32
C ALA A 245 18.82 12.48 -8.43
N LYS A 246 19.48 13.63 -8.32
CA LYS A 246 20.67 13.80 -7.47
C LYS A 246 20.37 13.47 -6.00
N GLY A 247 21.24 12.67 -5.37
CA GLY A 247 21.13 12.29 -3.96
C GLY A 247 20.22 11.08 -3.66
N PHE A 248 19.67 10.43 -4.70
CA PHE A 248 18.90 9.19 -4.56
C PHE A 248 19.62 8.03 -5.25
N ALA A 249 19.43 6.82 -4.72
CA ALA A 249 20.10 5.65 -5.26
C ALA A 249 19.52 5.25 -6.63
N SER A 250 18.19 5.29 -6.79
CA SER A 250 17.51 4.86 -8.02
C SER A 250 16.20 5.60 -8.32
N VAL A 251 16.09 6.87 -7.94
CA VAL A 251 14.93 7.71 -8.30
C VAL A 251 15.18 8.43 -9.61
N PHE A 252 14.20 8.36 -10.51
CA PHE A 252 14.21 8.94 -11.84
C PHE A 252 12.99 9.80 -12.11
N PHE A 253 13.14 10.80 -12.98
CA PHE A 253 12.06 11.74 -13.29
C PHE A 253 12.20 12.34 -14.70
N ARG A 254 11.10 12.84 -15.26
CA ARG A 254 11.12 13.56 -16.53
C ARG A 254 11.60 14.99 -16.33
N MET A 255 12.45 15.48 -17.22
CA MET A 255 12.94 16.86 -17.19
C MET A 255 11.99 17.77 -17.96
N GLY A 256 11.42 18.77 -17.29
CA GLY A 256 10.52 19.76 -17.90
C GLY A 256 9.02 19.44 -17.73
N THR A 257 8.19 20.27 -18.35
CA THR A 257 6.72 20.09 -18.40
C THR A 257 6.28 19.93 -19.85
N GLY A 258 5.25 19.12 -20.10
CA GLY A 258 4.75 18.85 -21.46
C GLY A 258 5.65 17.91 -22.27
N ASP A 259 5.92 18.27 -23.52
CA ASP A 259 6.55 17.40 -24.54
C ASP A 259 8.09 17.42 -24.55
N THR A 260 8.70 18.12 -23.59
CA THR A 260 10.17 18.22 -23.51
C THR A 260 10.78 16.84 -23.20
N GLY A 261 11.72 16.39 -24.03
CA GLY A 261 12.34 15.07 -23.87
C GLY A 261 11.45 13.91 -24.34
N ILE A 262 10.35 14.19 -25.02
CA ILE A 262 9.53 13.18 -25.72
C ILE A 262 9.99 13.08 -27.17
N PHE A 263 10.21 11.87 -27.65
CA PHE A 263 10.49 11.61 -29.07
C PHE A 263 9.94 10.25 -29.50
N GLN A 264 9.91 10.02 -30.80
CA GLN A 264 9.41 8.79 -31.39
C GLN A 264 10.56 7.95 -31.92
N ILE A 265 10.62 6.68 -31.52
CA ILE A 265 11.52 5.68 -32.10
C ILE A 265 10.75 4.97 -33.22
N PRO A 266 11.19 5.09 -34.49
CA PRO A 266 10.50 4.45 -35.61
C PRO A 266 10.41 2.92 -35.45
N SER A 267 9.40 2.31 -36.06
CA SER A 267 9.19 0.85 -36.03
C SER A 267 10.38 0.04 -36.53
N HIS A 268 11.10 0.56 -37.53
CA HIS A 268 12.30 -0.08 -38.09
C HIS A 268 13.56 0.15 -37.23
N SER A 269 13.42 0.78 -36.06
CA SER A 269 14.51 1.06 -35.11
C SER A 269 14.28 0.40 -33.76
N LEU A 270 13.55 -0.72 -33.72
CA LEU A 270 13.29 -1.46 -32.48
C LEU A 270 14.57 -1.97 -31.80
N TYR A 271 15.64 -2.20 -32.56
CA TYR A 271 16.93 -2.63 -32.02
C TYR A 271 17.69 -1.53 -31.25
N ARG A 272 17.12 -0.31 -31.21
CA ARG A 272 17.56 0.72 -30.27
C ARG A 272 17.19 0.38 -28.82
N PHE A 273 16.18 -0.45 -28.58
CA PHE A 273 15.82 -0.90 -27.23
C PHE A 273 16.77 -2.00 -26.75
N SER A 274 17.38 -1.78 -25.58
CA SER A 274 18.38 -2.70 -25.02
C SER A 274 17.83 -3.62 -23.95
N TYR A 275 17.06 -3.12 -22.98
CA TYR A 275 16.41 -3.97 -21.97
C TYR A 275 15.35 -3.19 -21.21
N ARG A 276 14.40 -3.93 -20.62
CA ARG A 276 13.41 -3.40 -19.69
C ARG A 276 14.02 -3.28 -18.30
N ILE A 277 13.72 -2.18 -17.61
CA ILE A 277 14.09 -1.97 -16.22
C ILE A 277 12.82 -2.07 -15.38
N PRO A 278 12.74 -2.97 -14.38
CA PRO A 278 11.66 -2.95 -13.42
C PRO A 278 11.58 -1.58 -12.75
N SER A 279 10.40 -0.97 -12.79
CA SER A 279 10.18 0.36 -12.26
C SER A 279 8.86 0.47 -11.53
N PHE A 280 8.81 1.38 -10.57
CA PHE A 280 7.63 1.70 -9.80
C PHE A 280 7.37 3.20 -9.86
N ARG A 281 6.17 3.58 -10.30
CA ARG A 281 5.75 4.98 -10.32
C ARG A 281 5.41 5.42 -8.89
N MET A 282 6.18 6.33 -8.34
CA MET A 282 6.01 6.83 -6.98
C MET A 282 4.71 7.66 -6.90
N LYS A 283 3.73 7.19 -6.11
CA LYS A 283 2.49 7.91 -5.84
C LYS A 283 2.75 8.96 -4.77
N ARG A 284 2.61 10.25 -5.13
CA ARG A 284 2.65 11.45 -4.26
C ARG A 284 3.30 11.21 -2.89
N VAL A 285 4.58 10.85 -2.92
CA VAL A 285 5.36 10.61 -1.71
C VAL A 285 5.88 11.98 -1.27
N GLU A 286 5.38 12.50 -0.16
CA GLU A 286 5.76 13.81 0.40
C GLU A 286 7.14 13.77 1.09
N ILE A 287 8.12 13.20 0.40
CA ILE A 287 9.51 13.17 0.87
C ILE A 287 10.24 14.34 0.23
N LYS A 288 10.85 15.16 1.09
CA LYS A 288 11.60 16.36 0.71
C LYS A 288 12.64 16.02 -0.37
N GLY A 289 12.53 16.67 -1.52
CA GLY A 289 13.47 16.51 -2.64
C GLY A 289 13.09 15.46 -3.69
N VAL A 290 12.05 14.65 -3.45
CA VAL A 290 11.55 13.72 -4.47
C VAL A 290 10.77 14.50 -5.56
N PRO A 291 11.05 14.26 -6.85
CA PRO A 291 10.29 14.87 -7.94
C PRO A 291 8.82 14.43 -7.99
N LYS A 292 7.93 15.31 -8.48
CA LYS A 292 6.57 14.97 -8.88
C LYS A 292 6.62 13.95 -10.01
N TYR A 293 5.79 12.90 -9.91
CA TYR A 293 5.73 11.80 -10.88
C TYR A 293 7.04 11.02 -11.06
N ALA A 294 7.85 10.93 -10.00
CA ALA A 294 9.08 10.16 -10.02
C ALA A 294 8.83 8.65 -10.18
N TYR A 295 9.84 7.96 -10.68
CA TYR A 295 9.92 6.50 -10.75
C TYR A 295 11.07 6.04 -9.89
N GLU A 296 10.89 4.98 -9.10
CA GLU A 296 12.01 4.23 -8.56
C GLU A 296 12.30 3.04 -9.46
N LEU A 297 13.57 2.85 -9.81
CA LEU A 297 14.02 1.78 -10.69
C LEU A 297 14.82 0.74 -9.89
N ASP A 298 14.80 -0.50 -10.37
CA ASP A 298 15.61 -1.58 -9.82
C ASP A 298 17.10 -1.34 -10.08
N GLN A 299 17.85 -1.18 -8.99
CA GLN A 299 19.29 -0.90 -9.02
C GLN A 299 20.09 -2.02 -9.67
N ALA A 300 19.65 -3.27 -9.55
CA ALA A 300 20.35 -4.40 -10.16
C ALA A 300 20.29 -4.37 -11.70
N ALA A 301 19.32 -3.65 -12.26
CA ALA A 301 19.16 -3.48 -13.70
C ALA A 301 19.67 -2.12 -14.21
N LEU A 302 20.24 -1.26 -13.36
CA LEU A 302 20.77 0.04 -13.77
C LEU A 302 22.19 -0.09 -14.37
N PRO A 303 22.52 0.68 -15.42
CA PRO A 303 23.89 0.84 -15.88
C PRO A 303 24.83 1.30 -14.75
N GLY A 304 26.09 0.87 -14.80
CA GLY A 304 27.07 1.15 -13.74
C GLY A 304 27.34 2.64 -13.46
N THR A 305 27.27 3.51 -14.47
CA THR A 305 27.42 4.96 -14.30
C THR A 305 26.29 5.70 -14.99
N ILE A 306 25.53 6.51 -14.24
CA ILE A 306 24.42 7.33 -14.74
C ILE A 306 24.61 8.75 -14.23
N GLU A 307 24.49 9.73 -15.12
CA GLU A 307 24.54 11.14 -14.74
C GLU A 307 23.36 11.53 -13.84
N GLU A 308 23.68 12.14 -12.71
CA GLU A 308 22.68 12.72 -11.80
C GLU A 308 22.32 14.14 -12.24
N LYS A 309 21.02 14.45 -12.24
CA LYS A 309 20.50 15.79 -12.50
C LYS A 309 19.86 16.36 -11.23
N THR A 310 20.13 17.63 -10.96
CA THR A 310 19.44 18.38 -9.90
C THR A 310 17.98 18.56 -10.28
N VAL A 311 17.08 18.23 -9.36
CA VAL A 311 15.63 18.37 -9.57
C VAL A 311 15.27 19.87 -9.60
N PRO A 312 14.67 20.39 -10.69
CA PRO A 312 14.18 21.76 -10.73
C PRO A 312 13.16 22.04 -9.63
N PRO A 313 13.16 23.21 -8.97
CA PRO A 313 12.28 23.50 -7.83
C PRO A 313 10.79 23.25 -8.10
N HIS A 314 10.29 23.58 -9.30
CA HIS A 314 8.89 23.39 -9.68
C HIS A 314 8.47 21.91 -9.79
N LEU A 315 9.45 21.01 -10.03
CA LEU A 315 9.26 19.57 -10.07
C LEU A 315 9.45 18.93 -8.71
N ILE A 316 10.03 19.60 -7.71
CA ILE A 316 10.07 19.06 -6.35
C ILE A 316 8.63 18.98 -5.85
N ALA A 317 8.26 17.86 -5.23
CA ALA A 317 7.05 17.82 -4.43
C ALA A 317 7.23 18.86 -3.31
N GLU A 318 6.60 20.03 -3.45
CA GLU A 318 6.56 21.00 -2.37
C GLU A 318 5.98 20.28 -1.15
N PRO A 319 6.72 20.16 -0.04
CA PRO A 319 6.10 19.75 1.20
C PRO A 319 5.07 20.84 1.49
N LYS A 320 3.79 20.52 1.34
CA LYS A 320 2.75 21.39 1.86
C LYS A 320 3.03 21.48 3.35
N GLN A 321 3.42 22.66 3.80
CA GLN A 321 3.64 22.97 5.20
C GLN A 321 2.28 23.19 5.89
N GLU A 322 1.32 22.33 5.56
CA GLU A 322 0.03 22.15 6.21
C GLU A 322 0.18 20.82 6.93
N ALA A 323 0.01 20.80 8.26
CA ALA A 323 0.18 19.62 9.10
C ALA A 323 -0.28 18.34 8.37
N LEU A 324 0.65 17.41 8.11
CA LEU A 324 0.40 16.17 7.36
C LEU A 324 -0.92 15.52 7.81
N CYS A 325 -1.95 15.62 6.98
CA CYS A 325 -3.28 15.06 7.22
C CYS A 325 -3.35 13.69 6.57
N PHE A 326 -3.59 12.64 7.35
CA PHE A 326 -3.70 11.27 6.88
C PHE A 326 -5.17 10.83 6.95
N PRO A 327 -5.92 10.89 5.84
CA PRO A 327 -7.29 10.38 5.81
C PRO A 327 -7.28 8.84 5.87
N SER A 328 -8.15 8.25 6.68
CA SER A 328 -8.44 6.82 6.69
C SER A 328 -9.92 6.62 7.03
N GLY A 329 -10.70 6.20 6.03
CA GLY A 329 -12.16 6.23 6.10
C GLY A 329 -12.67 7.66 6.29
N GLU A 330 -13.51 7.87 7.30
CA GLU A 330 -14.07 9.18 7.68
C GLU A 330 -13.16 9.98 8.63
N LYS A 331 -12.02 9.42 9.07
CA LYS A 331 -11.13 10.03 10.05
C LYS A 331 -9.92 10.67 9.37
N VAL A 332 -9.44 11.79 9.93
CA VAL A 332 -8.22 12.47 9.46
C VAL A 332 -7.24 12.59 10.61
N PHE A 333 -6.10 11.91 10.49
CA PHE A 333 -5.06 11.89 11.51
C PHE A 333 -3.98 12.94 11.24
N GLN A 334 -3.53 13.63 12.27
CA GLN A 334 -2.44 14.60 12.22
C GLN A 334 -1.55 14.46 13.47
N ASN A 335 -0.28 14.85 13.33
CA ASN A 335 0.63 14.91 14.47
C ASN A 335 0.12 15.90 15.52
N GLY A 336 0.24 15.53 16.79
CA GLY A 336 -0.18 16.33 17.93
C GLY A 336 -1.64 16.13 18.36
N GLN A 337 -2.49 15.51 17.52
CA GLN A 337 -3.86 15.19 17.89
C GLN A 337 -3.92 14.18 19.04
N ILE A 338 -4.93 14.32 19.89
CA ILE A 338 -5.24 13.36 20.94
C ILE A 338 -6.49 12.58 20.53
N TRP A 339 -6.42 11.27 20.72
CA TRP A 339 -7.47 10.34 20.34
C TRP A 339 -7.79 9.40 21.49
N SER A 340 -9.07 9.03 21.62
CA SER A 340 -9.47 7.93 22.48
C SER A 340 -9.27 6.58 21.77
N PHE A 341 -8.99 5.54 22.54
CA PHE A 341 -8.82 4.18 22.05
C PHE A 341 -9.30 3.17 23.10
N LYS A 342 -9.61 1.96 22.62
CA LYS A 342 -10.01 0.83 23.46
C LYS A 342 -8.77 0.06 23.90
N ALA A 343 -8.73 -0.33 25.17
CA ALA A 343 -7.73 -1.24 25.69
C ALA A 343 -8.29 -2.02 26.89
N GLY A 344 -7.66 -3.15 27.22
CA GLY A 344 -8.11 -4.06 28.28
C GLY A 344 -9.19 -5.05 27.81
N TYR A 345 -9.71 -5.84 28.74
CA TYR A 345 -10.58 -7.00 28.46
C TYR A 345 -11.99 -6.64 28.01
N ASN A 346 -12.54 -5.51 28.45
CA ASN A 346 -13.90 -5.09 28.12
C ASN A 346 -14.00 -4.18 26.88
N ASP A 347 -12.87 -3.94 26.18
CA ASP A 347 -12.81 -3.17 24.92
C ASP A 347 -13.54 -1.81 24.98
N MET A 348 -13.45 -1.10 26.11
CA MET A 348 -14.10 0.21 26.32
C MET A 348 -13.14 1.38 26.06
N PRO A 349 -13.62 2.52 25.53
CA PRO A 349 -12.78 3.61 25.04
C PRO A 349 -12.30 4.58 26.15
N ARG A 350 -11.67 4.04 27.20
CA ARG A 350 -11.28 4.78 28.42
C ARG A 350 -9.93 5.48 28.34
N TYR A 351 -9.14 5.15 27.34
CA TYR A 351 -7.73 5.54 27.26
C TYR A 351 -7.51 6.57 26.17
N PHE A 352 -6.53 7.44 26.36
CA PHE A 352 -6.17 8.48 25.41
C PHE A 352 -4.72 8.36 24.98
N CYS A 353 -4.42 8.70 23.73
CA CYS A 353 -3.06 8.77 23.22
C CYS A 353 -2.86 10.05 22.40
N LYS A 354 -1.64 10.58 22.40
CA LYS A 354 -1.23 11.71 21.57
C LYS A 354 -0.39 11.19 20.41
N ILE A 355 -0.83 11.47 19.18
CA ILE A 355 -0.08 11.11 17.98
C ILE A 355 1.21 11.92 17.94
N GLN A 356 2.34 11.24 17.99
CA GLN A 356 3.67 11.86 17.95
C GLN A 356 4.25 11.83 16.54
N LYS A 357 4.01 10.75 15.81
CA LYS A 357 4.52 10.54 14.45
C LYS A 357 3.60 9.61 13.68
N ILE A 358 3.40 9.89 12.39
CA ILE A 358 2.69 9.00 11.48
C ILE A 358 3.69 8.50 10.43
N THR A 359 3.73 7.19 10.20
CA THR A 359 4.58 6.56 9.18
C THR A 359 3.72 5.81 8.18
N LEU A 360 4.00 6.02 6.90
CA LEU A 360 3.40 5.28 5.81
C LEU A 360 4.41 4.25 5.32
N THR A 361 4.08 2.97 5.44
CA THR A 361 4.87 1.87 4.87
C THR A 361 4.08 1.23 3.75
N GLN A 362 4.62 1.25 2.53
CA GLN A 362 4.00 0.59 1.39
C GLN A 362 4.91 -0.55 0.94
N GLU A 363 4.42 -1.79 1.04
CA GLU A 363 5.09 -2.95 0.47
C GLU A 363 4.66 -3.18 -0.99
N PHE A 364 5.50 -3.88 -1.76
CA PHE A 364 5.26 -4.20 -3.17
C PHE A 364 3.87 -4.80 -3.40
N GLU A 365 3.07 -4.18 -4.27
CA GLU A 365 1.68 -4.57 -4.61
C GLU A 365 0.67 -4.54 -3.43
N GLN A 366 1.06 -4.08 -2.23
CA GLN A 366 0.17 -3.97 -1.08
C GLN A 366 -0.39 -2.56 -0.92
N GLU A 367 -1.57 -2.48 -0.28
CA GLU A 367 -2.11 -1.21 0.17
C GLU A 367 -1.15 -0.56 1.18
N ALA A 368 -1.02 0.77 1.09
CA ALA A 368 -0.13 1.49 1.98
C ALA A 368 -0.63 1.40 3.43
N GLU A 369 0.21 0.89 4.32
CA GLU A 369 -0.12 0.72 5.73
C GLU A 369 0.26 2.00 6.50
N VAL A 370 -0.74 2.63 7.12
CA VAL A 370 -0.56 3.79 7.99
C VAL A 370 -0.33 3.31 9.42
N LYS A 371 0.84 3.62 9.97
CA LYS A 371 1.21 3.37 11.37
C LYS A 371 1.25 4.70 12.14
N LEU A 372 0.49 4.77 13.23
CA LEU A 372 0.40 5.92 14.12
C LEU A 372 1.24 5.64 15.38
N HIS A 373 2.37 6.32 15.52
CA HIS A 373 3.20 6.25 16.72
C HIS A 373 2.67 7.28 17.72
N ALA A 374 2.06 6.80 18.81
CA ALA A 374 1.40 7.64 19.79
C ALA A 374 1.87 7.34 21.21
N GLY A 375 2.04 8.40 22.01
CA GLY A 375 2.34 8.28 23.43
C GLY A 375 1.04 8.18 24.24
N TRP A 376 1.00 7.27 25.21
CA TRP A 376 -0.14 7.11 26.12
C TRP A 376 -0.32 8.35 27.00
N LEU A 377 -1.56 8.74 27.28
CA LEU A 377 -1.87 9.75 28.28
C LEU A 377 -2.11 9.05 29.62
N ASN A 378 -1.27 9.37 30.60
CA ASN A 378 -1.40 8.86 31.96
C ASN A 378 -2.07 9.92 32.83
N GLY A 379 -3.10 9.51 33.57
CA GLY A 379 -3.80 10.40 34.50
C GLY A 379 -2.87 10.90 35.60
N VAL A 380 -2.94 12.20 35.88
CA VAL A 380 -2.31 12.80 37.05
C VAL A 380 -3.31 12.69 38.22
N PRO A 381 -2.86 12.42 39.46
CA PRO A 381 -3.72 12.53 40.63
C PRO A 381 -4.40 13.90 40.67
N PHE A 382 -5.69 13.94 40.98
CA PHE A 382 -6.42 15.20 41.06
C PHE A 382 -6.02 16.01 42.30
N ALA A 383 -6.41 17.27 42.33
CA ALA A 383 -6.35 18.10 43.54
C ALA A 383 -7.14 17.44 44.69
N GLU A 384 -6.77 17.78 45.94
CA GLU A 384 -7.28 17.14 47.16
C GLU A 384 -8.82 17.13 47.31
N ASN A 385 -9.52 17.97 46.55
CA ASN A 385 -10.98 18.07 46.56
C ASN A 385 -11.70 17.00 45.72
N VAL A 386 -10.99 16.16 44.95
CA VAL A 386 -11.58 15.04 44.19
C VAL A 386 -11.28 13.71 44.87
N ILE A 387 -12.33 12.92 45.11
CA ILE A 387 -12.23 11.59 45.72
C ILE A 387 -11.49 10.66 44.75
N GLN A 388 -10.27 10.25 45.10
CA GLN A 388 -9.44 9.36 44.29
C GLN A 388 -9.90 7.91 44.40
N TRP A 389 -9.66 7.11 43.35
CA TRP A 389 -9.76 5.66 43.43
C TRP A 389 -8.81 5.10 44.50
N GLU A 390 -9.28 4.12 45.27
CA GLU A 390 -8.44 3.36 46.19
C GLU A 390 -7.46 2.46 45.42
N ASP A 391 -7.92 1.87 44.30
CA ASP A 391 -7.08 1.12 43.36
C ASP A 391 -6.42 2.06 42.34
N ARG A 392 -5.09 2.17 42.40
CA ARG A 392 -4.29 3.02 41.50
C ARG A 392 -4.28 2.55 40.05
N ASN A 393 -4.75 1.35 39.76
CA ASN A 393 -4.87 0.83 38.39
C ASN A 393 -6.17 1.25 37.72
N MET A 394 -7.11 1.85 38.46
CA MET A 394 -8.37 2.30 37.87
C MET A 394 -8.12 3.39 36.81
N PRO A 395 -8.70 3.24 35.61
CA PRO A 395 -8.50 4.19 34.53
C PRO A 395 -9.20 5.53 34.84
N HIS A 396 -8.57 6.61 34.43
CA HIS A 396 -9.15 7.95 34.49
C HIS A 396 -9.83 8.25 33.14
N GLY A 397 -11.16 8.21 33.09
CA GLY A 397 -11.94 8.54 31.88
C GLY A 397 -11.97 10.02 31.53
N CYS A 398 -11.71 10.87 32.52
CA CYS A 398 -11.60 12.32 32.41
C CYS A 398 -10.58 12.80 33.46
N GLY A 399 -10.10 14.03 33.33
CA GLY A 399 -9.14 14.67 34.23
C GLY A 399 -7.95 15.28 33.50
N THR A 400 -6.87 15.48 34.24
CA THR A 400 -5.60 16.00 33.70
C THR A 400 -4.64 14.86 33.43
N PHE A 401 -4.00 14.89 32.26
CA PHE A 401 -3.15 13.83 31.76
C PHE A 401 -1.78 14.36 31.33
N LEU A 402 -0.76 13.51 31.50
CA LEU A 402 0.58 13.71 30.96
C LEU A 402 0.87 12.69 29.86
N VAL A 403 1.54 13.15 28.80
CA VAL A 403 1.94 12.27 27.70
C VAL A 403 3.18 11.47 28.11
N ASN A 404 3.09 10.15 28.00
CA ASN A 404 4.22 9.26 28.20
C ASN A 404 5.29 9.49 27.13
N LYS A 405 6.56 9.42 27.54
CA LYS A 405 7.71 9.54 26.64
C LYS A 405 7.85 8.33 25.72
N SER A 406 7.41 7.14 26.15
CA SER A 406 7.39 5.96 25.29
C SER A 406 6.25 6.04 24.27
N SER A 407 6.55 5.65 23.03
CA SER A 407 5.60 5.61 21.94
C SER A 407 5.14 4.17 21.70
N SER A 408 3.85 3.97 21.45
CA SER A 408 3.26 2.71 21.01
C SER A 408 2.74 2.86 19.58
N VAL A 409 2.73 1.76 18.83
CA VAL A 409 2.21 1.73 17.46
C VAL A 409 0.71 1.43 17.49
N PHE A 410 -0.07 2.29 16.86
CA PHE A 410 -1.50 2.15 16.63
C PHE A 410 -1.78 2.13 15.12
N TYR A 411 -2.87 1.49 14.74
CA TYR A 411 -3.44 1.58 13.39
C TYR A 411 -4.68 2.46 13.41
N PRO A 412 -5.07 3.08 12.28
CA PRO A 412 -6.25 3.94 12.20
C PRO A 412 -7.54 3.37 12.81
N HIS A 413 -7.74 2.05 12.70
CA HIS A 413 -8.93 1.37 13.24
C HIS A 413 -8.90 1.22 14.77
N HIS A 414 -7.73 1.33 15.42
CA HIS A 414 -7.62 1.31 16.89
C HIS A 414 -8.14 2.61 17.53
N LEU A 415 -8.02 3.74 16.83
CA LEU A 415 -8.40 5.05 17.36
C LEU A 415 -9.87 5.33 17.05
N LEU A 416 -10.61 5.79 18.05
CA LEU A 416 -12.06 5.97 17.93
C LEU A 416 -12.46 7.40 17.65
N ARG A 417 -12.17 8.31 18.58
CA ARG A 417 -12.61 9.71 18.51
C ARG A 417 -11.46 10.66 18.81
N GLN A 418 -11.38 11.74 18.04
CA GLN A 418 -10.49 12.85 18.33
C GLN A 418 -11.02 13.64 19.53
N VAL A 419 -10.16 13.89 20.50
CA VAL A 419 -10.45 14.68 21.69
C VAL A 419 -9.68 15.99 21.62
N VAL A 420 -10.34 17.10 21.95
CA VAL A 420 -9.73 18.43 22.02
C VAL A 420 -9.63 18.82 23.49
N PRO A 421 -8.46 18.59 24.14
CA PRO A 421 -8.29 18.92 25.55
C PRO A 421 -8.00 20.42 25.75
N GLN A 422 -8.21 20.87 26.97
CA GLN A 422 -7.60 22.11 27.46
C GLN A 422 -6.12 21.86 27.73
N ILE A 423 -5.24 22.74 27.25
CA ILE A 423 -3.78 22.55 27.35
C ILE A 423 -3.22 23.55 28.36
N SER A 424 -2.35 23.07 29.26
CA SER A 424 -1.65 23.94 30.22
C SER A 424 -0.75 24.97 29.53
N MET A 425 -0.43 26.05 30.24
CA MET A 425 0.47 27.11 29.74
C MET A 425 1.86 26.59 29.34
N ASP A 426 2.34 25.51 29.97
CA ASP A 426 3.63 24.90 29.65
C ASP A 426 3.56 23.82 28.54
N GLY A 427 2.35 23.53 28.04
CA GLY A 427 2.09 22.59 26.95
C GLY A 427 2.24 21.11 27.30
N LYS A 428 2.41 20.77 28.59
CA LYS A 428 2.69 19.40 29.04
C LYS A 428 1.47 18.66 29.55
N GLU A 429 0.51 19.36 30.13
CA GLU A 429 -0.70 18.79 30.70
C GLU A 429 -1.89 19.00 29.77
N TYR A 430 -2.71 17.95 29.67
CA TYR A 430 -3.88 17.90 28.82
C TYR A 430 -5.09 17.56 29.68
N THR A 431 -6.04 18.47 29.79
CA THR A 431 -7.23 18.32 30.61
C THR A 431 -8.44 17.99 29.73
N ILE A 432 -9.05 16.84 29.99
CA ILE A 432 -10.25 16.33 29.30
C ILE A 432 -11.34 16.21 30.35
N LEU A 433 -12.38 17.05 30.27
CA LEU A 433 -13.48 17.09 31.22
C LEU A 433 -14.82 16.91 30.50
N PRO A 434 -15.86 16.39 31.18
CA PRO A 434 -17.22 16.41 30.64
C PRO A 434 -17.67 17.85 30.43
N ASN A 435 -18.08 18.20 29.21
CA ASN A 435 -18.61 19.51 28.88
C ASN A 435 -20.10 19.45 28.57
N ILE A 436 -20.79 20.58 28.73
CA ILE A 436 -22.21 20.71 28.36
C ILE A 436 -22.52 20.22 26.93
N GLY A 437 -23.59 19.44 26.80
CA GLY A 437 -24.08 18.84 25.56
C GLY A 437 -23.38 17.54 25.15
N GLU A 438 -22.34 17.11 25.88
CA GLU A 438 -21.65 15.85 25.62
C GLU A 438 -22.37 14.65 26.25
N VAL A 439 -22.28 13.50 25.57
CA VAL A 439 -22.80 12.23 26.08
C VAL A 439 -21.66 11.40 26.68
N TRP A 440 -21.89 10.87 27.88
CA TRP A 440 -20.90 10.12 28.65
C TRP A 440 -21.50 8.84 29.21
N ALA A 441 -20.68 7.80 29.32
CA ALA A 441 -20.98 6.65 30.15
C ALA A 441 -20.50 6.95 31.58
N ILE A 442 -21.36 6.71 32.56
CA ILE A 442 -21.05 6.84 33.98
C ILE A 442 -21.24 5.49 34.69
N TYR A 443 -20.49 5.25 35.75
CA TYR A 443 -20.75 4.09 36.61
C TYR A 443 -22.06 4.30 37.37
N ARG A 444 -23.00 3.36 37.23
CA ARG A 444 -24.32 3.42 37.88
C ARG A 444 -24.18 3.43 39.40
N ALA A 445 -23.53 2.39 39.94
CA ALA A 445 -23.22 2.23 41.37
C ALA A 445 -21.76 2.64 41.65
N TRP A 446 -21.47 3.94 41.55
CA TRP A 446 -20.09 4.44 41.73
C TRP A 446 -19.65 4.43 43.19
N SER A 447 -18.44 3.93 43.43
CA SER A 447 -17.72 4.04 44.70
C SER A 447 -16.22 4.11 44.44
N HIS A 448 -15.50 4.96 45.16
CA HIS A 448 -14.03 5.06 45.05
C HIS A 448 -13.29 3.74 45.38
N ARG A 449 -14.00 2.75 45.95
CA ARG A 449 -13.50 1.41 46.27
C ARG A 449 -13.71 0.37 45.17
N ILE A 450 -14.23 0.75 44.00
CA ILE A 450 -14.27 -0.15 42.84
C ILE A 450 -12.84 -0.48 42.44
N TYR A 451 -12.55 -1.78 42.31
CA TYR A 451 -11.24 -2.26 41.89
C TYR A 451 -11.21 -2.55 40.39
N PHE A 452 -10.05 -2.40 39.76
CA PHE A 452 -9.88 -2.61 38.32
C PHE A 452 -10.34 -4.01 37.86
N LYS A 453 -10.17 -5.03 38.71
CA LYS A 453 -10.66 -6.41 38.45
C LYS A 453 -12.17 -6.51 38.18
N GLU A 454 -12.97 -5.60 38.73
CA GLU A 454 -14.44 -5.56 38.51
C GLU A 454 -14.77 -5.00 37.14
N VAL A 455 -13.97 -4.02 36.68
CA VAL A 455 -13.99 -3.49 35.31
C VAL A 455 -13.57 -4.58 34.32
N GLU A 456 -12.51 -5.34 34.62
CA GLU A 456 -12.02 -6.43 33.75
C GLU A 456 -13.01 -7.57 33.59
N ARG A 457 -13.81 -7.86 34.62
CA ARG A 457 -14.81 -8.94 34.63
C ARG A 457 -16.16 -8.53 34.06
N ASP A 458 -16.30 -7.28 33.61
CA ASP A 458 -17.55 -6.70 33.10
C ASP A 458 -18.72 -6.78 34.11
N TYR A 459 -18.41 -6.61 35.41
CA TYR A 459 -19.40 -6.69 36.50
C TYR A 459 -20.05 -5.36 36.85
N LEU A 460 -19.70 -4.30 36.12
CA LEU A 460 -20.17 -2.94 36.42
C LEU A 460 -21.27 -2.54 35.46
N ASP A 461 -22.35 -2.01 36.01
CA ASP A 461 -23.40 -1.37 35.24
C ASP A 461 -23.05 0.10 34.96
N TYR A 462 -23.41 0.51 33.75
CA TYR A 462 -23.27 1.89 33.29
C TYR A 462 -24.62 2.50 32.98
N ASP A 463 -24.71 3.80 33.20
CA ASP A 463 -25.75 4.65 32.62
C ASP A 463 -25.14 5.55 31.56
N ILE A 464 -25.92 5.84 30.52
CA ILE A 464 -25.56 6.83 29.50
C ILE A 464 -26.22 8.14 29.91
N VAL A 465 -25.46 9.23 29.95
CA VAL A 465 -25.95 10.55 30.36
C VAL A 465 -25.54 11.64 29.40
N GLU A 466 -26.39 12.65 29.24
CA GLU A 466 -26.03 13.95 28.67
C GLU A 466 -25.65 14.92 29.78
N VAL A 467 -24.58 15.69 29.59
CA VAL A 467 -24.19 16.78 30.49
C VAL A 467 -25.03 18.03 30.16
N LEU A 468 -25.81 18.52 31.13
CA LEU A 468 -26.66 19.70 30.99
C LEU A 468 -26.02 20.99 31.54
N ASP A 469 -25.07 20.88 32.46
CA ASP A 469 -24.32 22.00 33.05
C ASP A 469 -22.97 21.49 33.60
N ASP A 470 -21.89 22.24 33.38
CA ASP A 470 -20.52 21.96 33.82
C ASP A 470 -19.87 23.12 34.61
N ALA A 471 -20.60 24.21 34.86
CA ALA A 471 -20.06 25.42 35.47
C ALA A 471 -19.67 25.21 36.95
N SER A 472 -20.58 24.63 37.74
CA SER A 472 -20.38 24.30 39.16
C SER A 472 -20.21 22.79 39.33
N ASP A 473 -21.22 22.07 39.79
CA ASP A 473 -21.25 20.61 39.70
C ASP A 473 -21.86 20.16 38.37
N PHE A 474 -21.66 18.90 37.99
CA PHE A 474 -22.15 18.40 36.72
C PHE A 474 -23.63 18.05 36.82
N LYS A 475 -24.50 18.85 36.20
CA LYS A 475 -25.91 18.47 36.06
C LYS A 475 -26.03 17.55 34.85
N VAL A 476 -26.63 16.37 35.02
CA VAL A 476 -26.71 15.35 33.98
C VAL A 476 -28.13 14.83 33.79
N LEU A 477 -28.45 14.39 32.58
CA LEU A 477 -29.71 13.73 32.21
C LEU A 477 -29.44 12.29 31.80
N THR A 478 -30.11 11.33 32.44
CA THR A 478 -30.07 9.91 32.04
C THR A 478 -30.73 9.72 30.68
N LEU A 479 -30.07 8.95 29.82
CA LEU A 479 -30.55 8.53 28.52
C LEU A 479 -30.86 7.03 28.53
N GLU A 480 -31.95 6.64 27.89
CA GLU A 480 -32.33 5.24 27.68
C GLU A 480 -32.28 4.87 26.21
N ALA A 481 -31.96 3.60 25.93
CA ALA A 481 -31.96 3.09 24.57
C ALA A 481 -33.39 3.01 24.04
N ALA A 482 -33.61 3.47 22.80
CA ALA A 482 -34.89 3.45 22.12
C ALA A 482 -34.80 2.67 20.80
N PHE A 483 -35.87 1.94 20.47
CA PHE A 483 -35.99 1.25 19.18
C PHE A 483 -36.63 2.17 18.14
N TYR A 484 -35.97 2.33 16.99
CA TYR A 484 -36.54 2.95 15.81
C TYR A 484 -36.29 2.08 14.58
N SER A 485 -37.35 1.59 13.95
CA SER A 485 -37.27 0.97 12.62
C SER A 485 -37.48 2.06 11.58
N ASP A 486 -36.40 2.65 11.07
CA ASP A 486 -36.48 3.25 9.74
C ASP A 486 -36.36 2.12 8.73
N GLY A 487 -37.18 2.13 7.68
CA GLY A 487 -37.36 0.99 6.76
C GLY A 487 -36.14 0.60 5.92
N ASP A 488 -34.93 1.02 6.30
CA ASP A 488 -33.68 0.82 5.55
C ASP A 488 -32.57 0.19 6.43
N ALA A 489 -32.21 -1.02 6.02
CA ALA A 489 -31.20 -2.02 6.42
C ALA A 489 -29.97 -1.74 7.34
N LYS A 490 -29.96 -0.78 8.28
CA LYS A 490 -28.96 -0.76 9.39
C LYS A 490 -29.61 -0.41 10.73
N LYS A 491 -29.67 -1.39 11.65
CA LYS A 491 -30.02 -1.15 13.07
C LYS A 491 -29.00 -0.16 13.65
N LYS A 492 -29.41 1.09 13.87
CA LYS A 492 -28.64 2.09 14.60
C LYS A 492 -29.21 2.18 16.01
N THR A 493 -28.36 2.12 17.03
CA THR A 493 -28.79 2.31 18.42
C THR A 493 -29.00 3.80 18.65
N VAL A 494 -30.22 4.18 19.03
CA VAL A 494 -30.57 5.55 19.38
C VAL A 494 -30.92 5.64 20.85
N PHE A 495 -30.62 6.78 21.47
CA PHE A 495 -30.94 7.07 22.85
C PHE A 495 -31.90 8.26 22.93
N ARG A 496 -32.74 8.30 23.96
CA ARG A 496 -33.63 9.42 24.27
C ARG A 496 -33.55 9.74 25.76
N ALA A 497 -34.07 10.90 26.16
CA ALA A 497 -34.23 11.21 27.58
C ALA A 497 -35.02 10.09 28.27
N ALA A 498 -34.46 9.54 29.35
CA ALA A 498 -35.11 8.48 30.11
C ALA A 498 -36.41 9.01 30.74
N GLU A 499 -37.45 8.18 30.75
CA GLU A 499 -38.69 8.49 31.48
C GLU A 499 -38.55 8.12 32.96
N ILE A 500 -37.77 7.08 33.26
CA ILE A 500 -37.53 6.55 34.60
C ILE A 500 -36.05 6.19 34.70
N ARG A 501 -35.42 6.54 35.83
CA ARG A 501 -34.05 6.11 36.14
C ARG A 501 -34.09 4.77 36.87
N GLN A 502 -33.23 3.82 36.48
CA GLN A 502 -33.07 2.58 37.25
C GLN A 502 -32.39 2.90 38.59
N PRO A 503 -32.97 2.47 39.72
CA PRO A 503 -32.40 2.75 41.04
C PRO A 503 -31.05 2.03 41.21
N GLY A 504 -30.05 2.76 41.71
CA GLY A 504 -28.78 2.22 42.15
C GLY A 504 -28.90 1.59 43.55
N PHE A 505 -27.88 0.80 43.95
CA PHE A 505 -27.86 0.17 45.28
C PHE A 505 -27.82 1.19 46.43
N ASP A 506 -27.24 2.37 46.20
CA ASP A 506 -27.04 3.45 47.18
C ASP A 506 -27.49 4.80 46.57
N ASP A 507 -28.77 4.97 46.24
CA ASP A 507 -29.33 6.16 45.54
C ASP A 507 -29.21 7.48 46.35
N GLU A 508 -27.97 7.96 46.55
CA GLU A 508 -27.66 9.29 47.07
C GLU A 508 -28.11 10.40 46.10
N ASP A 509 -28.27 10.07 44.81
CA ASP A 509 -28.61 11.03 43.75
C ASP A 509 -30.12 11.22 43.56
N GLY A 510 -30.95 10.44 44.27
CA GLY A 510 -32.40 10.39 44.08
C GLY A 510 -32.84 9.64 42.82
N SER A 511 -34.17 9.50 42.65
CA SER A 511 -34.79 8.75 41.54
C SER A 511 -35.07 9.60 40.30
N GLU A 512 -34.69 10.88 40.31
CA GLU A 512 -34.90 11.77 39.18
C GLU A 512 -33.95 11.42 38.02
N VAL A 513 -34.47 11.55 36.79
CA VAL A 513 -33.69 11.33 35.55
C VAL A 513 -32.68 12.45 35.31
N VAL A 514 -32.89 13.61 35.95
CA VAL A 514 -31.93 14.72 36.01
C VAL A 514 -31.37 14.78 37.42
N PHE A 515 -30.05 14.71 37.56
CA PHE A 515 -29.38 14.74 38.85
C PHE A 515 -28.02 15.43 38.74
N THR A 516 -27.40 15.67 39.90
CA THR A 516 -26.13 16.40 40.00
C THR A 516 -25.02 15.47 40.46
N ILE A 517 -23.93 15.40 39.70
CA ILE A 517 -22.68 14.74 40.08
C ILE A 517 -21.72 15.81 40.61
N PRO A 518 -21.38 15.80 41.92
CA PRO A 518 -20.41 16.74 42.46
C PRO A 518 -19.06 16.65 41.76
N LYS A 519 -18.36 17.78 41.58
CA LYS A 519 -16.98 17.78 41.03
C LYS A 519 -16.03 16.89 41.83
N SER A 520 -16.27 16.72 43.12
CA SER A 520 -15.50 15.79 43.97
C SER A 520 -15.66 14.31 43.57
N LYS A 521 -16.75 13.95 42.87
CA LYS A 521 -17.05 12.60 42.36
C LYS A 521 -16.85 12.47 40.84
N MET A 522 -16.08 13.35 40.22
CA MET A 522 -15.91 13.39 38.76
C MET A 522 -15.35 12.09 38.16
N LEU A 523 -14.63 11.27 38.93
CA LEU A 523 -14.21 9.93 38.51
C LEU A 523 -15.36 8.95 38.25
N ARG A 524 -16.62 9.36 38.48
CA ARG A 524 -17.82 8.66 38.04
C ARG A 524 -17.98 8.63 36.52
N PHE A 525 -17.41 9.61 35.81
CA PHE A 525 -17.37 9.64 34.36
C PHE A 525 -16.34 8.63 33.84
N SER A 526 -16.84 7.63 33.13
CA SER A 526 -16.06 6.46 32.71
C SER A 526 -15.37 6.69 31.36
N TYR A 527 -16.14 7.10 30.36
CA TYR A 527 -15.62 7.53 29.05
C TYR A 527 -16.71 8.28 28.29
N GLN A 528 -16.29 9.10 27.34
CA GLN A 528 -17.21 9.83 26.48
C GLN A 528 -17.77 8.90 25.39
N VAL A 529 -19.08 8.97 25.16
CA VAL A 529 -19.76 8.21 24.10
C VAL A 529 -19.93 9.12 22.88
N PRO A 530 -19.37 8.77 21.72
CA PRO A 530 -19.62 9.51 20.49
C PRO A 530 -21.11 9.46 20.14
N ALA A 531 -21.75 10.63 20.10
CA ALA A 531 -23.17 10.77 19.84
C ALA A 531 -23.45 11.93 18.87
N SER A 532 -24.40 11.73 17.96
CA SER A 532 -24.94 12.76 17.09
C SER A 532 -26.38 13.06 17.49
N ARG A 533 -26.68 14.34 17.73
CA ARG A 533 -28.01 14.81 18.09
C ARG A 533 -28.89 14.83 16.85
N LEU A 534 -30.06 14.21 16.93
CA LEU A 534 -31.04 14.09 15.86
C LEU A 534 -32.41 14.56 16.39
N THR A 535 -33.10 15.38 15.61
CA THR A 535 -34.51 15.68 15.87
C THR A 535 -35.34 14.91 14.85
N LYS A 536 -36.25 14.05 15.32
CA LYS A 536 -37.15 13.26 14.47
C LYS A 536 -38.59 13.47 14.88
N GLU A 537 -39.49 13.58 13.90
CA GLU A 537 -40.92 13.60 14.16
C GLU A 537 -41.40 12.17 14.43
N ILE A 538 -42.01 11.98 15.58
CA ILE A 538 -42.48 10.70 16.11
C ILE A 538 -43.92 10.90 16.57
N ASP A 539 -44.87 10.22 15.93
CA ASP A 539 -46.29 10.35 16.21
C ASP A 539 -46.80 11.81 16.16
N GLY A 540 -46.25 12.62 15.24
CA GLY A 540 -46.59 14.04 15.09
C GLY A 540 -45.87 14.98 16.07
N VAL A 541 -44.94 14.46 16.89
CA VAL A 541 -44.18 15.24 17.88
C VAL A 541 -42.70 15.17 17.56
N LEU A 542 -42.04 16.33 17.47
CA LEU A 542 -40.58 16.39 17.37
C LEU A 542 -39.95 15.89 18.67
N LYS A 543 -39.21 14.79 18.58
CA LYS A 543 -38.44 14.21 19.68
C LYS A 543 -36.95 14.32 19.37
N GLU A 544 -36.19 14.60 20.42
CA GLU A 544 -34.74 14.63 20.38
C GLU A 544 -34.18 13.24 20.69
N LEU A 545 -33.29 12.77 19.84
CA LEU A 545 -32.63 11.48 19.89
C LEU A 545 -31.12 11.64 19.76
N PHE A 546 -30.38 10.69 20.29
CA PHE A 546 -28.93 10.62 20.18
C PHE A 546 -28.57 9.34 19.42
N GLU A 547 -28.04 9.48 18.21
CA GLU A 547 -27.44 8.37 17.49
C GLU A 547 -26.03 8.14 18.05
N VAL A 548 -25.80 6.97 18.64
CA VAL A 548 -24.52 6.65 19.32
C VAL A 548 -23.74 5.59 18.57
N ASP A 549 -22.40 5.65 18.65
CA ASP A 549 -21.55 4.55 18.15
C ASP A 549 -21.72 3.33 19.05
N SER A 550 -22.37 2.28 18.54
CA SER A 550 -22.63 1.04 19.29
C SER A 550 -21.37 0.35 19.80
N ARG A 551 -20.20 0.59 19.17
CA ARG A 551 -18.91 0.05 19.65
C ARG A 551 -18.43 0.71 20.93
N ALA A 552 -18.99 1.86 21.29
CA ALA A 552 -18.70 2.58 22.53
C ALA A 552 -19.79 2.35 23.60
N LEU A 553 -20.75 1.45 23.38
CA LEU A 553 -21.77 1.13 24.37
C LEU A 553 -21.35 -0.04 25.26
N PRO A 554 -21.56 0.04 26.58
CA PRO A 554 -21.37 -1.10 27.47
C PRO A 554 -22.44 -2.17 27.25
N SER A 555 -22.11 -3.42 27.57
CA SER A 555 -22.94 -4.61 27.33
C SER A 555 -24.34 -4.48 27.96
N ASN A 556 -24.44 -3.89 29.14
CA ASN A 556 -25.68 -3.72 29.90
C ASN A 556 -26.67 -2.71 29.29
N VAL A 557 -26.26 -1.90 28.31
CA VAL A 557 -27.12 -0.91 27.62
C VAL A 557 -27.21 -1.15 26.10
N GLN A 558 -26.59 -2.22 25.59
CA GLN A 558 -26.80 -2.68 24.22
C GLN A 558 -28.14 -3.41 24.13
N LEU A 559 -28.92 -3.13 23.08
CA LEU A 559 -30.23 -3.73 22.81
C LEU A 559 -30.14 -5.03 21.99
#